data_AF-A0A1M5PNT5-F1
#
_entry.id   AF-A0A1M5PNT5-F1
#
_cell.length_a   1.000
_cell.length_b   1.000
_cell.length_c   1.000
_cell.angle_alpha   90.00
_cell.angle_beta   90.00
_cell.angle_gamma   90.00
#
_symmetry.space_group_name_H-M   'P 1'
#
loop_
_entity.id
_entity.type
_entity.pdbx_description
1 polymer ?
#
loop_
_entity_poly.entity_id
_entity_poly.type
_entity_poly.pdbx_seq_one_letter_code
_entity_poly.pdbx_strand_id
1 'polypeptide(L)'
;MPTYSELINGTTYHDLSTRYGDEAEINGALFLTQSPETSAGTGLIQAFVRVQADGDEDGFNTDDRPLQNDENSSPSFTKSLTLDQVPIIEIDGVEYYEFRLDINQKNSDPLLSLDELQVYVSPDDDYGTTLTELQSEADLVYDMDGLGDTSVLLDYSLQAGSGKSDMFFYVPVSNFEAELGENYDASSTYVVLYSEFGTTGELVDTDSDGVGPDEDLSGNYATNDGFEEWSVSKDFEGPMISGYKWNDVDGDGIWDEGEEALSGWKIDYEYTVGNGANAVLVVGTTTTSDGTTDVNGDGILDDVGSYYIPLEGGSNQNYSITITEFQQDGWQVTYDGDGTLDGSTVVSINKNDIPDNVPNGDFEVTEKMNFGNFKNFNITGYKWDDTDGDGVWDAGETGIENWTIYLDSNNDGVADKTTTTD
;
A
#
# COMPACT_ATOMS: atom_id res chain seq x y z
N MET A 1 7.39 -12.22 -10.44
CA MET A 1 8.24 -13.44 -10.64
C MET A 1 7.39 -14.58 -10.14
N PRO A 2 7.27 -15.74 -10.81
CA PRO A 2 6.21 -16.67 -10.45
C PRO A 2 6.40 -17.17 -9.02
N THR A 3 5.31 -17.18 -8.28
CA THR A 3 5.17 -17.83 -6.98
C THR A 3 5.68 -19.25 -7.01
N TYR A 4 6.31 -19.66 -5.91
CA TYR A 4 6.56 -21.06 -5.68
C TYR A 4 5.24 -21.71 -5.24
N SER A 5 4.83 -22.76 -5.95
CA SER A 5 3.67 -23.55 -5.57
C SER A 5 4.03 -25.03 -5.45
N GLU A 6 3.61 -25.71 -4.39
CA GLU A 6 3.94 -27.10 -4.14
C GLU A 6 2.71 -27.92 -3.72
N LEU A 7 2.55 -29.12 -4.32
CA LEU A 7 1.47 -30.06 -3.96
C LEU A 7 1.96 -31.04 -2.90
N ILE A 8 1.42 -30.95 -1.68
CA ILE A 8 1.80 -31.80 -0.55
C ILE A 8 0.53 -32.44 0.00
N ASN A 9 0.51 -33.78 0.08
CA ASN A 9 -0.61 -34.56 0.63
C ASN A 9 -2.02 -34.27 0.05
N GLY A 10 -2.11 -33.60 -1.11
CA GLY A 10 -3.38 -33.28 -1.75
C GLY A 10 -3.73 -31.79 -1.74
N THR A 11 -2.99 -30.99 -0.98
CA THR A 11 -3.13 -29.54 -0.86
C THR A 11 -2.08 -28.84 -1.70
N THR A 12 -2.50 -27.84 -2.50
CA THR A 12 -1.59 -26.98 -3.26
C THR A 12 -1.24 -25.76 -2.42
N TYR A 13 0.01 -25.65 -1.99
CA TYR A 13 0.51 -24.50 -1.25
C TYR A 13 1.04 -23.45 -2.21
N HIS A 14 0.58 -22.21 -2.07
CA HIS A 14 1.13 -21.03 -2.74
C HIS A 14 1.93 -20.21 -1.72
N ASP A 15 3.24 -20.14 -1.92
CA ASP A 15 4.14 -19.48 -0.98
C ASP A 15 4.30 -17.99 -1.29
N LEU A 16 3.74 -17.16 -0.41
CA LEU A 16 3.91 -15.70 -0.38
C LEU A 16 4.72 -15.24 0.84
N SER A 17 5.33 -16.17 1.58
CA SER A 17 6.03 -15.92 2.84
C SER A 17 7.51 -15.57 2.63
N THR A 18 8.06 -15.78 1.43
CA THR A 18 9.50 -15.65 1.17
C THR A 18 9.97 -14.18 1.04
N ARG A 19 9.24 -13.32 0.32
CA ARG A 19 9.62 -11.92 0.14
C ARG A 19 8.43 -11.00 -0.18
N TYR A 20 8.64 -9.72 0.10
CA TYR A 20 7.78 -8.65 -0.39
C TYR A 20 7.77 -8.63 -1.93
N GLY A 21 6.56 -8.60 -2.51
CA GLY A 21 6.34 -8.65 -3.96
C GLY A 21 6.14 -10.05 -4.55
N ASP A 22 5.96 -11.08 -3.72
CA ASP A 22 5.48 -12.37 -4.16
C ASP A 22 3.98 -12.31 -4.54
N GLU A 23 3.58 -13.10 -5.54
CA GLU A 23 2.28 -13.01 -6.23
C GLU A 23 1.75 -14.39 -6.66
N ALA A 24 0.49 -14.74 -6.35
CA ALA A 24 -0.18 -15.94 -6.85
C ALA A 24 -1.43 -15.58 -7.67
N GLU A 25 -1.71 -16.36 -8.71
CA GLU A 25 -3.01 -16.37 -9.39
C GLU A 25 -3.69 -17.71 -9.08
N ILE A 26 -4.83 -17.66 -8.39
CA ILE A 26 -5.59 -18.84 -7.96
C ILE A 26 -7.02 -18.66 -8.47
N ASN A 27 -7.49 -19.61 -9.28
CA ASN A 27 -8.84 -19.59 -9.86
C ASN A 27 -9.24 -18.24 -10.53
N GLY A 28 -8.26 -17.52 -11.08
CA GLY A 28 -8.43 -16.23 -11.75
C GLY A 28 -8.38 -14.99 -10.84
N ALA A 29 -8.34 -15.17 -9.52
CA ALA A 29 -8.08 -14.09 -8.56
C ALA A 29 -6.57 -13.94 -8.30
N LEU A 30 -6.14 -12.73 -7.94
CA LEU A 30 -4.73 -12.41 -7.65
C LEU A 30 -4.52 -12.22 -6.15
N PHE A 31 -3.41 -12.76 -5.64
CA PHE A 31 -2.96 -12.65 -4.26
C PHE A 31 -1.56 -12.06 -4.28
N LEU A 32 -1.39 -10.84 -3.78
CA LEU A 32 -0.13 -10.09 -3.91
C LEU A 32 0.34 -9.61 -2.54
N THR A 33 1.63 -9.73 -2.23
CA THR A 33 2.22 -9.10 -1.03
C THR A 33 2.72 -7.69 -1.28
N GLN A 34 2.53 -7.17 -2.48
CA GLN A 34 2.80 -5.78 -2.84
C GLN A 34 1.64 -5.28 -3.71
N SER A 35 1.17 -4.07 -3.40
CA SER A 35 0.20 -3.39 -4.27
C SER A 35 0.81 -3.22 -5.68
N PRO A 36 0.08 -3.57 -6.75
CA PRO A 36 0.53 -3.25 -8.10
C PRO A 36 0.66 -1.72 -8.18
N GLU A 37 1.85 -1.22 -8.52
CA GLU A 37 2.28 0.20 -8.44
C GLU A 37 1.47 1.17 -9.36
N THR A 38 0.24 0.81 -9.73
CA THR A 38 -0.78 1.64 -10.38
C THR A 38 -1.99 1.92 -9.47
N SER A 39 -2.14 1.22 -8.34
CA SER A 39 -3.29 1.36 -7.45
C SER A 39 -3.14 2.58 -6.52
N ALA A 40 -3.89 3.62 -6.86
CA ALA A 40 -3.98 4.89 -6.15
C ALA A 40 -4.80 4.79 -4.86
N GLY A 41 -4.43 3.86 -3.97
CA GLY A 41 -5.04 3.80 -2.65
C GLY A 41 -4.75 5.08 -1.87
N THR A 42 -5.79 5.74 -1.38
CA THR A 42 -5.74 6.97 -0.55
C THR A 42 -5.03 6.80 0.80
N GLY A 43 -4.55 5.59 1.11
CA GLY A 43 -3.98 5.22 2.40
C GLY A 43 -5.01 4.95 3.50
N LEU A 44 -6.31 5.16 3.24
CA LEU A 44 -7.36 4.77 4.18
C LEU A 44 -7.92 3.40 3.84
N ILE A 45 -7.83 2.53 4.84
CA ILE A 45 -8.48 1.22 4.84
C ILE A 45 -9.72 1.25 5.73
N GLN A 46 -10.77 0.56 5.31
CA GLN A 46 -11.96 0.33 6.10
C GLN A 46 -12.06 -1.16 6.42
N ALA A 47 -11.83 -1.51 7.68
CA ALA A 47 -12.08 -2.85 8.19
C ALA A 47 -13.56 -3.24 8.06
N PHE A 48 -13.80 -4.49 7.68
CA PHE A 48 -15.15 -5.04 7.56
C PHE A 48 -15.30 -6.44 8.18
N VAL A 49 -14.22 -7.17 8.43
CA VAL A 49 -14.19 -8.28 9.40
C VAL A 49 -12.83 -8.40 10.07
N ARG A 50 -12.85 -8.74 11.37
CA ARG A 50 -11.70 -9.23 12.12
C ARG A 50 -12.02 -10.60 12.67
N VAL A 51 -11.10 -11.54 12.56
CA VAL A 51 -11.17 -12.87 13.19
C VAL A 51 -10.06 -13.01 14.23
N GLN A 52 -10.30 -13.80 15.28
CA GLN A 52 -9.31 -14.07 16.33
C GLN A 52 -9.61 -15.37 17.08
N ALA A 53 -8.74 -16.37 16.89
CA ALA A 53 -8.58 -17.52 17.77
C ALA A 53 -7.13 -18.03 17.76
N ASP A 54 -6.79 -18.93 18.70
CA ASP A 54 -5.45 -19.55 18.79
C ASP A 54 -5.49 -20.95 18.14
N GLY A 55 -4.60 -21.21 17.18
CA GLY A 55 -4.46 -22.49 16.48
C GLY A 55 -5.06 -22.45 15.08
N ASP A 56 -6.38 -22.34 15.03
CA ASP A 56 -7.20 -22.19 13.83
C ASP A 56 -8.28 -21.15 14.11
N GLU A 57 -8.66 -20.38 13.09
CA GLU A 57 -9.73 -19.39 13.20
C GLU A 57 -10.48 -19.23 11.89
N ASP A 58 -11.77 -18.92 11.97
CA ASP A 58 -12.57 -18.64 10.79
C ASP A 58 -13.63 -17.56 11.02
N GLY A 59 -14.17 -17.04 9.92
CA GLY A 59 -15.30 -16.12 10.01
C GLY A 59 -15.53 -15.29 8.77
N PHE A 60 -16.58 -14.49 8.83
CA PHE A 60 -17.00 -13.63 7.73
C PHE A 60 -17.65 -12.32 8.20
N ASN A 61 -17.76 -11.37 7.29
CA ASN A 61 -18.36 -10.09 7.60
C ASN A 61 -19.89 -10.15 7.64
N THR A 62 -20.49 -9.72 8.74
CA THR A 62 -21.95 -9.70 8.92
C THR A 62 -22.36 -8.66 9.96
N ASP A 63 -23.57 -8.11 9.82
CA ASP A 63 -24.25 -7.32 10.85
C ASP A 63 -25.06 -8.18 11.83
N ASP A 64 -25.29 -9.45 11.49
CA ASP A 64 -26.09 -10.35 12.32
C ASP A 64 -25.40 -10.69 13.64
N ARG A 65 -26.21 -10.77 14.69
CA ARG A 65 -25.74 -11.05 16.06
C ARG A 65 -26.72 -11.96 16.80
N PRO A 66 -26.24 -12.88 17.66
CA PRO A 66 -24.84 -13.12 18.01
C PRO A 66 -24.06 -13.85 16.90
N LEU A 67 -22.77 -13.54 16.80
CA LEU A 67 -21.79 -14.26 15.96
C LEU A 67 -21.61 -15.70 16.47
N GLN A 68 -21.22 -16.62 15.57
CA GLN A 68 -21.00 -18.03 15.93
C GLN A 68 -19.60 -18.57 15.62
N ASN A 69 -18.80 -17.87 14.82
CA ASN A 69 -17.41 -18.21 14.51
C ASN A 69 -16.46 -17.36 15.39
N ASP A 70 -15.24 -17.11 14.92
CA ASP A 70 -14.18 -16.42 15.66
C ASP A 70 -14.16 -14.90 15.40
N GLU A 71 -15.24 -14.32 14.87
CA GLU A 71 -15.24 -12.91 14.54
C GLU A 71 -15.29 -11.98 15.76
N ASN A 72 -14.65 -10.83 15.60
CA ASN A 72 -14.73 -9.76 16.58
C ASN A 72 -16.17 -9.23 16.70
N SER A 73 -16.73 -9.26 17.92
CA SER A 73 -18.11 -8.80 18.16
C SER A 73 -18.35 -7.29 17.98
N SER A 74 -17.33 -6.47 17.74
CA SER A 74 -17.47 -5.03 17.53
C SER A 74 -18.12 -4.73 16.17
N PRO A 75 -19.25 -4.01 16.14
CA PRO A 75 -19.87 -3.59 14.88
C PRO A 75 -19.05 -2.53 14.12
N SER A 76 -17.95 -2.03 14.71
CA SER A 76 -17.02 -1.16 13.99
C SER A 76 -16.07 -1.93 13.08
N PHE A 77 -15.81 -3.21 13.38
CA PHE A 77 -14.80 -4.03 12.73
C PHE A 77 -15.38 -5.22 11.98
N THR A 78 -16.51 -5.77 12.43
CA THR A 78 -17.24 -6.84 11.75
C THR A 78 -18.63 -6.33 11.40
N LYS A 79 -18.90 -6.16 10.10
CA LYS A 79 -20.14 -5.54 9.60
C LYS A 79 -20.40 -5.92 8.15
N SER A 80 -21.64 -5.83 7.72
CA SER A 80 -21.97 -6.03 6.31
C SER A 80 -21.34 -4.94 5.43
N LEU A 81 -20.98 -5.30 4.19
CA LEU A 81 -20.31 -4.43 3.22
C LEU A 81 -21.10 -4.48 1.91
N THR A 82 -21.41 -3.33 1.32
CA THR A 82 -22.00 -3.27 -0.03
C THR A 82 -20.91 -3.20 -1.09
N LEU A 83 -21.21 -3.70 -2.29
CA LEU A 83 -20.21 -3.86 -3.35
C LEU A 83 -19.73 -2.51 -3.92
N ASP A 84 -20.53 -1.44 -3.81
CA ASP A 84 -20.11 -0.07 -4.11
C ASP A 84 -19.08 0.51 -3.13
N GLN A 85 -18.88 -0.14 -1.98
CA GLN A 85 -17.84 0.23 -1.01
C GLN A 85 -16.52 -0.49 -1.27
N VAL A 86 -16.48 -1.41 -2.24
CA VAL A 86 -15.27 -2.13 -2.63
C VAL A 86 -14.68 -1.46 -3.88
N PRO A 87 -13.45 -0.92 -3.80
CA PRO A 87 -12.80 -0.27 -4.93
C PRO A 87 -12.60 -1.21 -6.11
N ILE A 88 -12.69 -0.66 -7.32
CA ILE A 88 -12.30 -1.35 -8.55
C ILE A 88 -10.91 -0.86 -8.97
N ILE A 89 -9.99 -1.80 -9.14
CA ILE A 89 -8.62 -1.55 -9.58
C ILE A 89 -8.40 -2.23 -10.94
N GLU A 90 -7.83 -1.49 -11.90
CA GLU A 90 -7.42 -2.04 -13.20
C GLU A 90 -5.96 -2.52 -13.12
N ILE A 91 -5.74 -3.81 -13.41
CA ILE A 91 -4.41 -4.44 -13.48
C ILE A 91 -4.29 -5.09 -14.86
N ASP A 92 -3.30 -4.65 -15.65
CA ASP A 92 -3.04 -5.15 -17.02
C ASP A 92 -4.30 -5.16 -17.94
N GLY A 93 -5.21 -4.20 -17.74
CA GLY A 93 -6.44 -4.05 -18.51
C GLY A 93 -7.60 -4.95 -18.07
N VAL A 94 -7.52 -5.56 -16.89
CA VAL A 94 -8.62 -6.30 -16.25
C VAL A 94 -9.03 -5.57 -14.97
N GLU A 95 -10.33 -5.38 -14.80
CA GLU A 95 -10.90 -4.75 -13.60
C GLU A 95 -11.13 -5.79 -12.49
N TYR A 96 -10.71 -5.44 -11.28
CA TYR A 96 -10.83 -6.29 -10.08
C TYR A 96 -11.45 -5.50 -8.92
N TYR A 97 -12.26 -6.16 -8.11
CA TYR A 97 -12.57 -5.68 -6.77
C TYR A 97 -11.39 -5.93 -5.83
N GLU A 98 -10.96 -4.90 -5.10
CA GLU A 98 -9.80 -4.96 -4.18
C GLU A 98 -10.22 -5.23 -2.72
N PHE A 99 -9.67 -6.30 -2.15
CA PHE A 99 -9.68 -6.59 -0.72
C PHE A 99 -8.25 -6.61 -0.19
N ARG A 100 -8.11 -6.32 1.10
CA ARG A 100 -6.82 -6.20 1.78
C ARG A 100 -6.83 -6.96 3.09
N LEU A 101 -5.71 -7.57 3.42
CA LEU A 101 -5.52 -8.34 4.65
C LEU A 101 -4.32 -7.77 5.42
N ASP A 102 -4.55 -7.41 6.68
CA ASP A 102 -3.54 -7.12 7.72
C ASP A 102 -3.51 -8.34 8.64
N ILE A 103 -2.42 -9.12 8.62
CA ILE A 103 -2.25 -10.31 9.46
C ILE A 103 -1.50 -9.96 10.73
N ASN A 104 -1.67 -10.75 11.79
CA ASN A 104 -1.07 -10.39 13.07
C ASN A 104 -0.55 -11.61 13.82
N GLN A 105 0.72 -11.92 13.60
CA GLN A 105 1.40 -13.03 14.27
C GLN A 105 2.53 -12.54 15.18
N LYS A 106 3.00 -13.41 16.08
CA LYS A 106 4.18 -13.08 16.89
C LYS A 106 5.40 -12.95 15.98
N ASN A 107 6.21 -11.91 16.20
CA ASN A 107 7.53 -11.80 15.53
C ASN A 107 8.45 -13.02 15.73
N SER A 108 8.23 -13.83 16.77
CA SER A 108 8.98 -15.06 17.03
C SER A 108 8.43 -16.29 16.29
N ASP A 109 7.23 -16.20 15.73
CA ASP A 109 6.49 -17.25 15.04
C ASP A 109 5.57 -16.58 14.00
N PRO A 110 6.12 -16.00 12.92
CA PRO A 110 5.42 -15.00 12.11
C PRO A 110 4.63 -15.59 10.93
N LEU A 111 4.74 -16.91 10.72
CA LEU A 111 4.13 -17.60 9.59
C LEU A 111 2.64 -17.84 9.85
N LEU A 112 1.84 -17.73 8.79
CA LEU A 112 0.40 -17.95 8.82
C LEU A 112 -0.07 -18.60 7.52
N SER A 113 -1.08 -19.44 7.61
CA SER A 113 -1.75 -20.04 6.45
C SER A 113 -3.16 -19.45 6.31
N LEU A 114 -3.53 -19.10 5.08
CA LEU A 114 -4.91 -18.86 4.65
C LEU A 114 -5.37 -20.12 3.91
N ASP A 115 -6.26 -20.87 4.53
CA ASP A 115 -6.59 -22.24 4.14
C ASP A 115 -7.95 -22.34 3.43
N GLU A 116 -8.89 -21.44 3.72
CA GLU A 116 -10.13 -21.30 2.92
C GLU A 116 -10.39 -19.81 2.67
N LEU A 117 -10.77 -19.46 1.44
CA LEU A 117 -11.19 -18.11 1.08
C LEU A 117 -12.31 -18.17 0.04
N GLN A 118 -13.47 -17.62 0.42
CA GLN A 118 -14.65 -17.60 -0.42
C GLN A 118 -15.26 -16.20 -0.45
N VAL A 119 -15.76 -15.81 -1.61
CA VAL A 119 -16.51 -14.55 -1.79
C VAL A 119 -17.91 -14.88 -2.26
N TYR A 120 -18.89 -14.31 -1.58
CA TYR A 120 -20.30 -14.41 -1.90
C TYR A 120 -20.90 -13.03 -2.15
N VAL A 121 -22.05 -13.02 -2.83
CA VAL A 121 -22.91 -11.84 -2.96
C VAL A 121 -24.33 -12.16 -2.51
N SER A 122 -24.99 -11.17 -1.91
CA SER A 122 -26.35 -11.27 -1.42
C SER A 122 -27.15 -10.01 -1.73
N PRO A 123 -28.44 -10.11 -2.09
CA PRO A 123 -29.33 -8.95 -2.20
C PRO A 123 -29.80 -8.42 -0.83
N ASP A 124 -29.56 -9.16 0.25
CA ASP A 124 -29.97 -8.86 1.61
C ASP A 124 -28.73 -8.80 2.54
N ASP A 125 -28.79 -8.00 3.61
CA ASP A 125 -27.75 -7.93 4.66
C ASP A 125 -27.85 -9.05 5.72
N ASP A 126 -28.90 -9.86 5.64
CA ASP A 126 -29.24 -10.97 6.53
C ASP A 126 -28.97 -12.28 5.77
N TYR A 127 -27.77 -12.81 5.96
CA TYR A 127 -27.27 -14.07 5.38
C TYR A 127 -26.77 -15.03 6.48
N GLY A 128 -27.21 -14.80 7.72
CA GLY A 128 -26.96 -15.66 8.86
C GLY A 128 -25.61 -15.45 9.56
N THR A 129 -25.36 -16.29 10.57
CA THR A 129 -24.14 -16.22 11.40
C THR A 129 -23.34 -17.52 11.39
N THR A 130 -23.66 -18.43 10.47
CA THR A 130 -22.90 -19.66 10.24
C THR A 130 -22.58 -19.80 8.76
N LEU A 131 -21.45 -20.43 8.44
CA LEU A 131 -21.07 -20.72 7.04
C LEU A 131 -22.15 -21.49 6.28
N THR A 132 -22.86 -22.41 6.95
CA THR A 132 -23.96 -23.18 6.34
C THR A 132 -25.15 -22.30 5.95
N GLU A 133 -25.47 -21.28 6.75
CA GLU A 133 -26.54 -20.32 6.43
C GLU A 133 -26.11 -19.44 5.26
N LEU A 134 -24.90 -18.87 5.33
CA LEU A 134 -24.31 -18.06 4.26
C LEU A 134 -24.34 -18.80 2.91
N GLN A 135 -23.83 -20.03 2.87
CA GLN A 135 -23.82 -20.89 1.68
C GLN A 135 -25.21 -21.22 1.13
N SER A 136 -26.26 -21.06 1.93
CA SER A 136 -27.64 -21.33 1.53
C SER A 136 -28.43 -20.08 1.13
N GLU A 137 -27.95 -18.90 1.50
CA GLU A 137 -28.65 -17.61 1.36
C GLU A 137 -27.93 -16.65 0.41
N ALA A 138 -26.63 -16.82 0.18
CA ALA A 138 -25.82 -16.01 -0.73
C ALA A 138 -25.29 -16.82 -1.93
N ASP A 139 -25.02 -16.11 -3.02
CA ASP A 139 -24.49 -16.69 -4.26
C ASP A 139 -22.95 -16.64 -4.26
N LEU A 140 -22.30 -17.77 -4.55
CA LEU A 140 -20.84 -17.90 -4.55
C LEU A 140 -20.22 -17.28 -5.82
N VAL A 141 -19.32 -16.31 -5.63
CA VAL A 141 -18.60 -15.59 -6.69
C VAL A 141 -17.19 -16.15 -6.90
N TYR A 142 -16.51 -16.51 -5.81
CA TYR A 142 -15.15 -17.01 -5.84
C TYR A 142 -14.95 -18.04 -4.74
N ASP A 143 -14.17 -19.08 -5.05
CA ASP A 143 -13.78 -20.15 -4.14
C ASP A 143 -12.33 -20.52 -4.42
N MET A 144 -11.45 -20.33 -3.43
CA MET A 144 -10.03 -20.69 -3.53
C MET A 144 -9.85 -22.19 -3.78
N ASP A 145 -10.74 -23.02 -3.22
CA ASP A 145 -10.69 -24.48 -3.35
C ASP A 145 -11.48 -25.02 -4.54
N GLY A 146 -12.02 -24.15 -5.39
CA GLY A 146 -12.90 -24.53 -6.49
C GLY A 146 -12.29 -25.53 -7.50
N LEU A 147 -10.96 -25.63 -7.57
CA LEU A 147 -10.21 -26.59 -8.39
C LEU A 147 -9.45 -27.66 -7.60
N GLY A 148 -9.55 -27.65 -6.27
CA GLY A 148 -8.83 -28.52 -5.34
C GLY A 148 -8.35 -27.76 -4.11
N ASP A 149 -8.10 -28.51 -3.05
CA ASP A 149 -7.60 -28.03 -1.75
C ASP A 149 -6.33 -27.19 -1.95
N THR A 150 -6.38 -25.93 -1.52
CA THR A 150 -5.37 -24.90 -1.78
C THR A 150 -5.12 -24.09 -0.51
N SER A 151 -3.88 -23.71 -0.24
CA SER A 151 -3.55 -22.84 0.91
C SER A 151 -2.52 -21.80 0.48
N VAL A 152 -2.64 -20.59 1.02
CA VAL A 152 -1.70 -19.47 0.80
C VAL A 152 -0.89 -19.25 2.06
N LEU A 153 0.43 -19.27 1.94
CA LEU A 153 1.36 -19.11 3.05
C LEU A 153 1.86 -17.68 3.13
N LEU A 154 1.79 -17.08 4.32
CA LEU A 154 2.09 -15.67 4.59
C LEU A 154 3.15 -15.55 5.70
N ASP A 155 3.87 -14.43 5.72
CA ASP A 155 4.82 -14.09 6.78
C ASP A 155 4.61 -12.64 7.24
N TYR A 156 4.13 -12.50 8.48
CA TYR A 156 3.92 -11.21 9.14
C TYR A 156 5.19 -10.35 9.21
N SER A 157 6.37 -10.97 9.19
CA SER A 157 7.65 -10.25 9.28
C SER A 157 8.01 -9.45 8.04
N LEU A 158 7.37 -9.74 6.89
CA LEU A 158 7.60 -9.03 5.63
C LEU A 158 7.08 -7.59 5.65
N GLN A 159 5.98 -7.34 6.37
CA GLN A 159 5.31 -6.03 6.41
C GLN A 159 4.79 -5.61 7.80
N ALA A 160 5.37 -6.14 8.87
CA ALA A 160 4.91 -5.92 10.24
C ALA A 160 4.49 -4.47 10.59
N GLY A 161 3.26 -4.35 11.11
CA GLY A 161 2.73 -3.12 11.70
C GLY A 161 1.27 -2.88 11.33
N SER A 162 0.44 -2.62 12.36
CA SER A 162 -0.99 -2.38 12.20
C SER A 162 -1.30 -1.22 11.25
N GLY A 163 -2.30 -1.40 10.39
CA GLY A 163 -2.76 -0.40 9.42
C GLY A 163 -2.02 -0.44 8.08
N LYS A 164 -1.24 -1.49 7.84
CA LYS A 164 -0.66 -1.85 6.54
C LYS A 164 -1.32 -3.13 6.05
N SER A 165 -1.23 -3.39 4.75
CA SER A 165 -1.79 -4.61 4.17
C SER A 165 -0.65 -5.56 3.82
N ASP A 166 -0.58 -6.69 4.52
CA ASP A 166 0.37 -7.76 4.26
C ASP A 166 0.06 -8.49 2.95
N MET A 167 -1.23 -8.58 2.60
CA MET A 167 -1.71 -9.17 1.35
C MET A 167 -2.84 -8.36 0.73
N PHE A 168 -2.82 -8.26 -0.60
CA PHE A 168 -3.90 -7.74 -1.43
C PHE A 168 -4.54 -8.90 -2.18
N PHE A 169 -5.86 -8.91 -2.22
CA PHE A 169 -6.67 -9.93 -2.86
C PHE A 169 -7.59 -9.27 -3.90
N TYR A 170 -7.42 -9.64 -5.16
CA TYR A 170 -8.12 -9.04 -6.29
C TYR A 170 -9.02 -10.08 -6.96
N VAL A 171 -10.33 -9.86 -6.94
CA VAL A 171 -11.32 -10.75 -7.59
C VAL A 171 -11.83 -10.08 -8.86
N PRO A 172 -11.76 -10.74 -10.05
CA PRO A 172 -12.19 -10.13 -11.29
C PRO A 172 -13.64 -9.66 -11.23
N VAL A 173 -13.91 -8.45 -11.72
CA VAL A 173 -15.29 -7.93 -11.86
C VAL A 173 -16.16 -8.89 -12.68
N SER A 174 -15.56 -9.56 -13.68
CA SER A 174 -16.26 -10.57 -14.49
C SER A 174 -16.83 -11.74 -13.69
N ASN A 175 -16.28 -12.07 -12.51
CA ASN A 175 -16.83 -13.12 -11.65
C ASN A 175 -18.17 -12.66 -11.03
N PHE A 176 -18.24 -11.41 -10.60
CA PHE A 176 -19.46 -10.80 -10.07
C PHE A 176 -20.51 -10.64 -11.18
N GLU A 177 -20.11 -10.19 -12.38
CA GLU A 177 -20.99 -10.10 -13.53
C GLU A 177 -21.53 -11.46 -13.98
N ALA A 178 -20.77 -12.54 -13.81
CA ALA A 178 -21.21 -13.88 -14.14
C ALA A 178 -22.39 -14.33 -13.26
N GLU A 179 -22.36 -13.98 -11.98
CA GLU A 179 -23.41 -14.34 -11.00
C GLU A 179 -24.58 -13.33 -11.01
N LEU A 180 -24.29 -12.03 -11.05
CA LEU A 180 -25.29 -10.95 -10.91
C LEU A 180 -25.82 -10.41 -12.26
N GLY A 181 -25.08 -10.63 -13.35
CA GLY A 181 -25.29 -10.00 -14.66
C GLY A 181 -24.71 -8.58 -14.78
N GLU A 182 -24.32 -8.14 -15.98
CA GLU A 182 -23.59 -6.87 -16.26
C GLU A 182 -24.22 -5.54 -15.78
N ASN A 183 -25.41 -5.53 -15.15
CA ASN A 183 -26.11 -4.30 -14.73
C ASN A 183 -26.69 -4.41 -13.31
N TYR A 184 -25.96 -5.04 -12.39
CA TYR A 184 -26.35 -5.09 -10.97
C TYR A 184 -26.24 -3.71 -10.30
N ASP A 185 -26.97 -3.53 -9.20
CA ASP A 185 -26.92 -2.30 -8.40
C ASP A 185 -25.99 -2.52 -7.20
N ALA A 186 -24.72 -2.15 -7.37
CA ALA A 186 -23.66 -2.33 -6.38
C ALA A 186 -23.99 -1.69 -5.01
N SER A 187 -24.82 -0.62 -4.99
CA SER A 187 -25.22 0.07 -3.75
C SER A 187 -26.25 -0.69 -2.91
N SER A 188 -26.80 -1.77 -3.46
CA SER A 188 -27.77 -2.65 -2.81
C SER A 188 -27.38 -4.12 -2.86
N THR A 189 -26.18 -4.42 -3.33
CA THR A 189 -25.62 -5.77 -3.35
C THR A 189 -24.59 -5.87 -2.23
N TYR A 190 -24.82 -6.78 -1.29
CA TYR A 190 -23.87 -7.10 -0.23
C TYR A 190 -22.82 -8.07 -0.74
N VAL A 191 -21.59 -7.88 -0.29
CA VAL A 191 -20.47 -8.80 -0.53
C VAL A 191 -20.02 -9.37 0.81
N VAL A 192 -19.79 -10.68 0.80
CA VAL A 192 -19.38 -11.44 1.98
C VAL A 192 -18.09 -12.17 1.67
N LEU A 193 -17.06 -11.92 2.46
CA LEU A 193 -15.79 -12.63 2.41
C LEU A 193 -15.72 -13.55 3.63
N TYR A 194 -15.61 -14.84 3.37
CA TYR A 194 -15.31 -15.86 4.37
C TYR A 194 -13.85 -16.27 4.26
N SER A 195 -13.16 -16.37 5.40
CA SER A 195 -11.79 -16.86 5.46
C SER A 195 -11.59 -17.82 6.63
N GLU A 196 -10.78 -18.86 6.42
CA GLU A 196 -10.23 -19.75 7.46
C GLU A 196 -8.70 -19.68 7.44
N PHE A 197 -8.08 -19.53 8.62
CA PHE A 197 -6.64 -19.47 8.79
C PHE A 197 -6.12 -20.54 9.77
N GLY A 198 -4.89 -20.98 9.55
CA GLY A 198 -4.11 -21.73 10.52
C GLY A 198 -4.29 -23.25 10.49
N THR A 199 -5.21 -23.79 9.70
CA THR A 199 -5.52 -25.23 9.69
C THR A 199 -4.41 -26.07 9.07
N THR A 200 -3.54 -25.47 8.24
CA THR A 200 -2.28 -26.10 7.81
C THR A 200 -1.40 -26.51 8.99
N GLY A 201 -1.36 -25.70 10.05
CA GLY A 201 -0.57 -25.98 11.25
C GLY A 201 0.93 -26.09 10.97
N GLU A 202 1.57 -27.19 11.37
CA GLU A 202 3.02 -27.37 11.23
C GLU A 202 3.37 -28.12 9.93
N LEU A 203 4.09 -27.44 9.02
CA LEU A 203 4.78 -28.07 7.89
C LEU A 203 6.20 -28.44 8.32
N VAL A 204 6.44 -29.74 8.46
CA VAL A 204 7.75 -30.27 8.83
C VAL A 204 8.52 -30.65 7.58
N ASP A 205 9.71 -30.09 7.42
CA ASP A 205 10.68 -30.58 6.45
C ASP A 205 10.97 -32.06 6.75
N THR A 206 10.60 -32.90 5.80
CA THR A 206 10.77 -34.35 5.87
C THR A 206 11.73 -34.86 4.80
N ASP A 207 12.55 -33.98 4.21
CA ASP A 207 13.43 -34.32 3.09
C ASP A 207 14.38 -35.48 3.44
N SER A 208 14.02 -36.64 2.91
CA SER A 208 14.84 -37.86 2.82
C SER A 208 14.21 -38.87 1.84
N ASP A 209 12.98 -38.64 1.34
CA ASP A 209 12.27 -39.46 0.34
C ASP A 209 11.79 -38.73 -0.92
N GLY A 210 11.88 -37.40 -1.01
CA GLY A 210 11.60 -36.65 -2.23
C GLY A 210 10.13 -36.38 -2.52
N VAL A 211 9.24 -36.34 -1.51
CA VAL A 211 7.98 -35.56 -1.55
C VAL A 211 7.57 -35.17 -0.12
N GLY A 212 8.13 -34.07 0.36
CA GLY A 212 7.75 -33.28 1.54
C GLY A 212 8.05 -31.80 1.21
N PRO A 213 7.57 -30.83 2.00
CA PRO A 213 7.83 -29.42 1.72
C PRO A 213 9.33 -29.16 1.56
N ASP A 214 9.74 -28.35 0.58
CA ASP A 214 11.11 -27.82 0.52
C ASP A 214 11.47 -27.16 1.87
N GLU A 215 12.76 -27.06 2.22
CA GLU A 215 13.23 -26.38 3.45
C GLU A 215 12.57 -25.00 3.57
N ASP A 216 12.35 -24.35 2.43
CA ASP A 216 11.75 -23.02 2.28
C ASP A 216 10.26 -22.95 2.68
N LEU A 217 9.51 -24.06 2.68
CA LEU A 217 8.09 -24.10 3.11
C LEU A 217 7.90 -24.55 4.56
N SER A 218 8.96 -25.01 5.24
CA SER A 218 8.84 -25.56 6.58
C SER A 218 8.57 -24.49 7.64
N GLY A 219 7.63 -24.75 8.57
CA GLY A 219 7.20 -23.73 9.53
C GLY A 219 5.94 -24.08 10.31
N ASN A 220 5.61 -23.25 11.30
CA ASN A 220 4.34 -23.29 12.02
C ASN A 220 3.43 -22.19 11.49
N TYR A 221 2.37 -22.56 10.78
CA TYR A 221 1.43 -21.67 10.11
C TYR A 221 0.11 -21.50 10.87
N ALA A 222 0.05 -21.97 12.12
CA ALA A 222 -1.11 -21.82 13.01
C ALA A 222 -1.25 -20.37 13.51
N THR A 223 -2.50 -19.92 13.69
CA THR A 223 -2.78 -18.61 14.28
C THR A 223 -2.25 -18.54 15.71
N ASN A 224 -1.59 -17.43 16.06
CA ASN A 224 -0.91 -17.34 17.35
C ASN A 224 -0.91 -15.96 18.00
N ASP A 225 -1.48 -14.92 17.39
CA ASP A 225 -1.61 -13.60 18.02
C ASP A 225 -2.80 -12.84 17.42
N GLY A 226 -3.11 -11.68 18.00
CA GLY A 226 -3.71 -10.61 17.22
C GLY A 226 -5.08 -10.86 16.60
N PHE A 227 -5.40 -10.07 15.59
CA PHE A 227 -6.56 -10.25 14.71
C PHE A 227 -6.03 -10.24 13.29
N GLU A 228 -6.50 -11.17 12.48
CA GLU A 228 -6.45 -11.10 11.03
C GLU A 228 -7.60 -10.17 10.61
N GLU A 229 -7.25 -9.07 9.94
CA GLU A 229 -8.17 -7.99 9.59
C GLU A 229 -8.32 -7.86 8.08
N TRP A 230 -9.53 -8.14 7.59
CA TRP A 230 -9.91 -7.81 6.23
C TRP A 230 -10.46 -6.38 6.15
N SER A 231 -9.98 -5.66 5.14
CA SER A 231 -10.34 -4.29 4.85
C SER A 231 -10.45 -4.04 3.35
N VAL A 232 -11.07 -2.93 2.99
CA VAL A 232 -11.07 -2.40 1.61
C VAL A 232 -10.47 -1.00 1.63
N SER A 233 -9.91 -0.54 0.51
CA SER A 233 -9.65 0.91 0.40
C SER A 233 -10.98 1.65 0.46
N LYS A 234 -10.96 2.83 1.06
CA LYS A 234 -12.16 3.64 1.17
C LYS A 234 -12.14 4.71 0.07
N ASP A 235 -13.11 4.64 -0.85
CA ASP A 235 -13.48 5.78 -1.69
C ASP A 235 -14.00 6.88 -0.76
N PHE A 236 -13.27 7.98 -0.70
CA PHE A 236 -13.45 8.94 0.37
C PHE A 236 -14.41 10.06 -0.05
N GLU A 237 -15.69 9.89 0.27
CA GLU A 237 -16.74 10.92 0.13
C GLU A 237 -16.66 12.05 1.17
N GLY A 238 -15.54 12.20 1.87
CA GLY A 238 -15.33 13.21 2.91
C GLY A 238 -14.46 14.39 2.45
N PRO A 239 -14.18 15.37 3.32
CA PRO A 239 -13.27 16.45 2.98
C PRO A 239 -11.82 15.98 2.93
N MET A 240 -11.20 16.16 1.78
CA MET A 240 -9.79 15.88 1.57
C MET A 240 -8.99 17.17 1.64
N ILE A 241 -7.70 17.03 1.92
CA ILE A 241 -6.69 18.04 1.61
C ILE A 241 -5.79 17.48 0.53
N SER A 242 -5.11 18.35 -0.21
CA SER A 242 -4.20 17.91 -1.25
C SER A 242 -2.92 18.73 -1.30
N GLY A 243 -1.97 18.23 -2.07
CA GLY A 243 -0.70 18.89 -2.35
C GLY A 243 -0.08 18.35 -3.63
N TYR A 244 1.09 18.86 -3.97
CA TYR A 244 1.85 18.50 -5.16
C TYR A 244 3.29 18.15 -4.84
N LYS A 245 3.81 17.20 -5.61
CA LYS A 245 5.24 16.92 -5.73
C LYS A 245 5.76 17.49 -7.04
N TRP A 246 6.90 18.17 -7.01
CA TRP A 246 7.57 18.63 -8.22
C TRP A 246 9.09 18.38 -8.22
N ASN A 247 9.65 18.47 -9.42
CA ASN A 247 11.06 18.40 -9.71
C ASN A 247 11.64 19.80 -9.73
N ASP A 248 12.32 20.18 -8.65
CA ASP A 248 13.07 21.42 -8.57
C ASP A 248 14.35 21.24 -9.40
N VAL A 249 14.39 21.84 -10.58
CA VAL A 249 15.40 21.57 -11.61
C VAL A 249 16.69 22.33 -11.33
N ASP A 250 16.63 23.44 -10.60
CA ASP A 250 17.79 24.28 -10.30
C ASP A 250 18.18 24.31 -8.82
N GLY A 251 17.37 23.71 -7.96
CA GLY A 251 17.63 23.43 -6.56
C GLY A 251 17.40 24.62 -5.64
N ASP A 252 16.62 25.61 -6.07
CA ASP A 252 16.40 26.84 -5.31
C ASP A 252 15.20 26.78 -4.33
N GLY A 253 14.42 25.69 -4.38
CA GLY A 253 13.26 25.44 -3.54
C GLY A 253 12.01 26.25 -3.93
N ILE A 254 12.00 26.85 -5.12
CA ILE A 254 10.85 27.55 -5.71
C ILE A 254 10.30 26.68 -6.84
N TRP A 255 8.98 26.66 -7.01
CA TRP A 255 8.38 26.01 -8.17
C TRP A 255 8.35 26.99 -9.34
N ASP A 256 9.30 26.87 -10.26
CA ASP A 256 9.50 27.77 -11.39
C ASP A 256 8.81 27.31 -12.69
N GLU A 257 8.63 28.25 -13.63
CA GLU A 257 8.09 27.94 -14.96
C GLU A 257 9.01 26.94 -15.69
N GLY A 258 8.47 25.76 -16.02
CA GLY A 258 9.19 24.69 -16.71
C GLY A 258 9.68 23.57 -15.80
N GLU A 259 9.40 23.65 -14.50
CA GLU A 259 9.59 22.55 -13.56
C GLU A 259 8.37 21.64 -13.54
N GLU A 260 8.61 20.36 -13.80
CA GLU A 260 7.53 19.38 -13.96
C GLU A 260 7.13 18.77 -12.62
N ALA A 261 5.83 18.47 -12.49
CA ALA A 261 5.31 17.69 -11.38
C ALA A 261 5.82 16.22 -11.44
N LEU A 262 5.93 15.57 -10.28
CA LEU A 262 6.49 14.22 -10.14
C LEU A 262 5.45 13.21 -9.65
N SER A 263 5.13 12.23 -10.49
CA SER A 263 4.23 11.11 -10.18
C SER A 263 4.94 9.96 -9.45
N GLY A 264 4.16 9.09 -8.79
CA GLY A 264 4.66 7.87 -8.15
C GLY A 264 5.45 8.07 -6.86
N TRP A 265 5.41 9.26 -6.27
CA TRP A 265 6.04 9.53 -4.98
C TRP A 265 5.08 9.17 -3.85
N LYS A 266 5.57 8.39 -2.87
CA LYS A 266 4.82 8.04 -1.66
C LYS A 266 4.86 9.21 -0.68
N ILE A 267 3.70 9.55 -0.13
CA ILE A 267 3.49 10.60 0.87
C ILE A 267 2.77 9.99 2.07
N ASP A 268 3.46 9.91 3.19
CA ASP A 268 2.90 9.44 4.45
C ASP A 268 2.18 10.59 5.17
N TYR A 269 1.10 10.27 5.88
CA TYR A 269 0.39 11.21 6.72
C TYR A 269 -0.01 10.62 8.06
N GLU A 270 -0.03 11.47 9.08
CA GLU A 270 -0.45 11.12 10.43
C GLU A 270 -1.29 12.25 11.03
N TYR A 271 -2.46 11.92 11.58
CA TYR A 271 -3.28 12.86 12.35
C TYR A 271 -4.10 12.15 13.42
N THR A 272 -4.70 12.92 14.33
CA THR A 272 -5.57 12.35 15.37
C THR A 272 -7.02 12.82 15.21
N VAL A 273 -7.95 11.89 15.41
CA VAL A 273 -9.41 12.14 15.38
C VAL A 273 -9.97 12.00 16.78
N GLY A 274 -10.92 12.86 17.15
CA GLY A 274 -11.54 12.84 18.47
C GLY A 274 -10.83 13.70 19.52
N ASN A 275 -11.23 13.57 20.79
CA ASN A 275 -10.71 14.39 21.89
C ASN A 275 -10.38 13.54 23.12
N GLY A 276 -9.25 13.82 23.77
CA GLY A 276 -8.87 13.22 25.05
C GLY A 276 -8.55 11.72 24.94
N ALA A 277 -9.02 10.92 25.89
CA ALA A 277 -8.67 9.50 25.99
C ALA A 277 -9.25 8.61 24.88
N ASN A 278 -10.13 9.14 24.03
CA ASN A 278 -10.72 8.44 22.88
C ASN A 278 -10.14 8.95 21.55
N ALA A 279 -9.00 9.65 21.57
CA ALA A 279 -8.34 10.07 20.35
C ALA A 279 -7.83 8.83 19.60
N VAL A 280 -8.15 8.74 18.32
CA VAL A 280 -7.69 7.69 17.42
C VAL A 280 -6.58 8.28 16.57
N LEU A 281 -5.44 7.59 16.50
CA LEU A 281 -4.37 7.91 15.58
C LEU A 281 -4.74 7.34 14.21
N VAL A 282 -4.77 8.22 13.21
CA VAL A 282 -4.91 7.85 11.80
C VAL A 282 -3.53 8.01 11.19
N VAL A 283 -3.04 6.91 10.62
CA VAL A 283 -1.83 6.89 9.78
C VAL A 283 -2.23 6.36 8.42
N GLY A 284 -1.57 6.84 7.37
CA GLY A 284 -1.77 6.31 6.04
C GLY A 284 -0.69 6.82 5.10
N THR A 285 -0.73 6.30 3.88
CA THR A 285 0.19 6.65 2.79
C THR A 285 -0.60 6.83 1.52
N THR A 286 -0.37 7.93 0.82
CA THR A 286 -0.92 8.19 -0.53
C THR A 286 0.22 8.25 -1.55
N THR A 287 -0.11 8.21 -2.84
CA THR A 287 0.88 8.30 -3.93
C THR A 287 0.50 9.42 -4.89
N THR A 288 1.50 10.11 -5.43
CA THR A 288 1.24 11.19 -6.37
C THR A 288 0.74 10.69 -7.73
N SER A 289 -0.31 11.30 -8.27
CA SER A 289 -0.96 10.94 -9.53
C SER A 289 0.01 10.99 -10.72
N ASP A 290 -0.21 10.13 -11.70
CA ASP A 290 0.49 10.13 -12.99
C ASP A 290 -0.29 10.83 -14.12
N GLY A 291 -1.42 11.47 -13.79
CA GLY A 291 -2.29 12.12 -14.77
C GLY A 291 -3.28 11.17 -15.44
N THR A 292 -3.24 9.88 -15.10
CA THR A 292 -4.12 8.84 -15.64
C THR A 292 -4.93 8.12 -14.57
N THR A 293 -4.67 8.41 -13.30
CA THR A 293 -5.36 7.84 -12.14
C THR A 293 -6.21 8.88 -11.43
N ASP A 294 -7.37 8.44 -10.92
CA ASP A 294 -8.17 9.14 -9.95
C ASP A 294 -7.71 8.68 -8.55
N VAL A 295 -6.83 9.46 -7.94
CA VAL A 295 -6.22 9.13 -6.65
C VAL A 295 -7.08 9.61 -5.47
N ASN A 296 -8.17 10.32 -5.74
CA ASN A 296 -9.05 10.88 -4.72
C ASN A 296 -10.43 10.18 -4.67
N GLY A 297 -10.77 9.43 -5.73
CA GLY A 297 -11.99 8.63 -5.86
C GLY A 297 -13.24 9.42 -6.25
N ASP A 298 -13.10 10.65 -6.78
CA ASP A 298 -14.23 11.52 -7.16
C ASP A 298 -14.77 11.27 -8.58
N GLY A 299 -14.21 10.30 -9.28
CA GLY A 299 -14.52 9.92 -10.66
C GLY A 299 -13.84 10.80 -11.70
N ILE A 300 -12.87 11.65 -11.32
CA ILE A 300 -12.12 12.53 -12.21
C ILE A 300 -10.62 12.20 -12.10
N LEU A 301 -9.95 12.11 -13.26
CA LEU A 301 -8.50 11.93 -13.28
C LEU A 301 -7.79 13.14 -12.69
N ASP A 302 -6.84 12.87 -11.81
CA ASP A 302 -6.09 13.89 -11.08
C ASP A 302 -4.84 14.35 -11.84
N ASP A 303 -4.42 15.60 -11.59
CA ASP A 303 -3.24 16.18 -12.24
C ASP A 303 -1.94 15.48 -11.81
N VAL A 304 -0.98 15.35 -12.72
CA VAL A 304 0.33 14.73 -12.43
C VAL A 304 0.97 15.37 -11.19
N GLY A 305 1.49 14.54 -10.30
CA GLY A 305 2.17 14.96 -9.08
C GLY A 305 1.26 15.40 -7.94
N SER A 306 -0.06 15.47 -8.15
CA SER A 306 -1.01 15.75 -7.06
C SER A 306 -1.16 14.54 -6.13
N TYR A 307 -1.40 14.78 -4.85
CA TYR A 307 -1.74 13.74 -3.86
C TYR A 307 -2.86 14.23 -2.96
N TYR A 308 -3.61 13.29 -2.36
CA TYR A 308 -4.77 13.61 -1.54
C TYR A 308 -4.74 12.86 -0.22
N ILE A 309 -5.04 13.58 0.86
CA ILE A 309 -5.14 13.06 2.21
C ILE A 309 -6.59 13.19 2.68
N PRO A 310 -7.29 12.07 2.88
CA PRO A 310 -8.65 12.07 3.40
C PRO A 310 -8.70 12.35 4.91
N LEU A 311 -9.69 13.16 5.35
CA LEU A 311 -9.85 13.57 6.75
C LEU A 311 -11.11 13.02 7.45
N GLU A 312 -10.90 12.04 8.33
CA GLU A 312 -11.97 11.44 9.11
C GLU A 312 -12.46 12.31 10.29
N GLY A 313 -13.72 12.15 10.71
CA GLY A 313 -14.26 12.80 11.92
C GLY A 313 -15.54 13.63 11.71
N GLY A 314 -16.06 14.22 12.78
CA GLY A 314 -17.30 15.02 12.77
C GLY A 314 -17.12 16.49 12.37
N SER A 315 -18.21 17.21 12.13
CA SER A 315 -18.19 18.66 11.86
C SER A 315 -17.48 19.46 12.98
N ASN A 316 -16.77 20.53 12.64
CA ASN A 316 -15.94 21.35 13.55
C ASN A 316 -14.67 20.69 14.15
N GLN A 317 -14.15 19.60 13.57
CA GLN A 317 -12.87 19.01 13.98
C GLN A 317 -11.70 19.94 13.63
N ASN A 318 -10.69 20.04 14.50
CA ASN A 318 -9.39 20.60 14.16
C ASN A 318 -8.41 19.44 13.98
N TYR A 319 -7.63 19.48 12.92
CA TYR A 319 -6.57 18.53 12.63
C TYR A 319 -5.21 19.18 12.86
N SER A 320 -4.27 18.38 13.37
CA SER A 320 -2.84 18.62 13.25
C SER A 320 -2.31 17.41 12.50
N ILE A 321 -1.91 17.64 11.25
CA ILE A 321 -1.55 16.59 10.30
C ILE A 321 -0.05 16.72 10.05
N THR A 322 0.69 15.65 10.33
CA THR A 322 2.08 15.50 9.90
C THR A 322 2.05 14.86 8.52
N ILE A 323 2.72 15.45 7.54
CA ILE A 323 2.83 14.94 6.17
C ILE A 323 4.31 14.74 5.89
N THR A 324 4.72 13.59 5.38
CA THR A 324 6.12 13.24 5.14
C THR A 324 6.28 12.62 3.76
N GLU A 325 7.17 13.15 2.93
CA GLU A 325 7.51 12.50 1.67
C GLU A 325 8.49 11.32 1.88
N PHE A 326 8.36 10.29 1.05
CA PHE A 326 9.36 9.23 1.02
C PHE A 326 10.57 9.64 0.19
N GLN A 327 11.71 9.85 0.85
CA GLN A 327 12.96 10.22 0.19
C GLN A 327 13.43 9.13 -0.79
N GLN A 328 13.56 9.48 -2.07
CA GLN A 328 14.14 8.60 -3.08
C GLN A 328 15.67 8.75 -3.19
N ASP A 329 16.35 7.64 -3.47
CA ASP A 329 17.78 7.61 -3.76
C ASP A 329 18.11 8.50 -4.97
N GLY A 330 19.15 9.31 -4.84
CA GLY A 330 19.56 10.23 -5.90
C GLY A 330 18.71 11.50 -6.00
N TRP A 331 17.79 11.75 -5.08
CA TRP A 331 17.08 13.02 -4.94
C TRP A 331 17.46 13.73 -3.64
N GLN A 332 17.23 15.02 -3.54
CA GLN A 332 17.40 15.83 -2.33
C GLN A 332 16.18 16.70 -2.13
N VAL A 333 15.68 16.79 -0.89
CA VAL A 333 14.63 17.74 -0.53
C VAL A 333 15.17 19.16 -0.67
N THR A 334 14.46 19.98 -1.45
CA THR A 334 14.73 21.42 -1.58
C THR A 334 13.57 22.28 -1.13
N TYR A 335 12.39 21.67 -0.97
CA TYR A 335 11.22 22.31 -0.36
C TYR A 335 10.30 21.28 0.32
N ASP A 336 9.88 21.54 1.55
CA ASP A 336 8.91 20.75 2.34
C ASP A 336 7.81 21.62 2.96
N GLY A 337 7.72 22.90 2.58
CA GLY A 337 6.66 23.79 3.05
C GLY A 337 6.87 24.41 4.44
N ASP A 338 7.86 23.95 5.22
CA ASP A 338 8.14 24.51 6.55
C ASP A 338 9.57 25.06 6.71
N GLY A 339 10.46 24.76 5.75
CA GLY A 339 11.81 25.31 5.65
C GLY A 339 12.84 24.58 6.50
N THR A 340 12.51 23.40 7.03
CA THR A 340 13.46 22.55 7.76
C THR A 340 14.27 21.64 6.84
N LEU A 341 13.76 21.36 5.64
CA LEU A 341 14.32 20.46 4.62
C LEU A 341 14.55 19.04 5.15
N ASP A 342 13.63 18.57 6.01
CA ASP A 342 13.64 17.21 6.55
C ASP A 342 12.67 16.26 5.82
N GLY A 343 11.96 16.77 4.82
CA GLY A 343 10.97 16.01 4.04
C GLY A 343 9.65 15.84 4.78
N SER A 344 9.43 16.58 5.87
CA SER A 344 8.22 16.53 6.68
C SER A 344 7.66 17.92 6.93
N THR A 345 6.35 18.00 7.17
CA THR A 345 5.66 19.26 7.48
C THR A 345 4.45 19.01 8.35
N VAL A 346 4.09 20.00 9.18
CA VAL A 346 2.89 19.93 10.02
C VAL A 346 1.90 21.00 9.64
N VAL A 347 0.70 20.56 9.25
CA VAL A 347 -0.40 21.43 8.83
C VAL A 347 -1.53 21.38 9.85
N SER A 348 -2.06 22.54 10.22
CA SER A 348 -3.20 22.67 11.14
C SER A 348 -4.41 23.20 10.41
N ILE A 349 -5.50 22.43 10.37
CA ILE A 349 -6.69 22.74 9.54
C ILE A 349 -7.95 22.53 10.38
N ASN A 350 -8.93 23.43 10.25
CA ASN A 350 -10.28 23.16 10.74
C ASN A 350 -11.11 22.51 9.63
N LYS A 351 -11.84 21.43 9.93
CA LYS A 351 -12.70 20.73 8.97
C LYS A 351 -13.69 21.66 8.25
N ASN A 352 -14.19 22.69 8.94
CA ASN A 352 -15.15 23.62 8.34
C ASN A 352 -14.51 24.60 7.34
N ASP A 353 -13.18 24.70 7.33
CA ASP A 353 -12.46 25.51 6.34
C ASP A 353 -12.34 24.75 4.99
N ILE A 354 -12.77 23.49 4.95
CA ILE A 354 -12.86 22.62 3.77
C ILE A 354 -14.34 22.55 3.38
N PRO A 355 -14.87 23.36 2.44
CA PRO A 355 -14.44 23.44 1.02
C PRO A 355 -14.36 24.89 0.44
N ASP A 356 -14.47 25.91 1.30
CA ASP A 356 -14.64 27.31 0.89
C ASP A 356 -13.32 28.11 0.91
N ASN A 357 -12.21 27.53 1.41
CA ASN A 357 -10.94 28.23 1.60
C ASN A 357 -9.72 27.28 1.73
N VAL A 358 -9.59 26.40 0.72
CA VAL A 358 -8.39 25.67 0.26
C VAL A 358 -7.16 25.72 1.18
N PRO A 359 -6.85 24.61 1.87
CA PRO A 359 -5.50 24.09 1.96
C PRO A 359 -5.42 22.88 1.02
N ASN A 360 -5.36 23.18 -0.28
CA ASN A 360 -4.91 22.28 -1.34
C ASN A 360 -3.66 22.98 -1.84
N GLY A 361 -2.51 22.32 -1.84
CA GLY A 361 -1.34 22.90 -2.46
C GLY A 361 -1.69 23.31 -3.89
N ASP A 362 -1.60 24.59 -4.20
CA ASP A 362 -1.86 25.06 -5.56
C ASP A 362 -0.70 24.64 -6.47
N PHE A 363 -1.04 24.23 -7.70
CA PHE A 363 -0.06 23.93 -8.74
C PHE A 363 0.83 25.16 -9.01
N GLU A 364 2.15 24.96 -9.12
CA GLU A 364 3.16 26.03 -9.30
C GLU A 364 3.19 27.08 -8.17
N VAL A 365 2.70 26.73 -6.97
CA VAL A 365 2.81 27.60 -5.79
C VAL A 365 3.59 26.89 -4.69
N THR A 366 4.54 27.58 -4.06
CA THR A 366 5.21 27.07 -2.87
C THR A 366 4.29 27.21 -1.66
N GLU A 367 3.50 26.18 -1.40
CA GLU A 367 2.60 26.08 -0.24
C GLU A 367 3.00 24.97 0.71
N LYS A 368 2.48 25.00 1.94
CA LYS A 368 2.88 24.09 3.02
C LYS A 368 2.68 22.60 2.72
N MET A 369 1.84 22.27 1.75
CA MET A 369 1.52 20.89 1.36
C MET A 369 2.22 20.50 0.06
N ASN A 370 3.12 21.32 -0.48
CA ASN A 370 3.87 20.95 -1.66
C ASN A 370 5.28 20.51 -1.26
N PHE A 371 5.85 19.57 -2.02
CA PHE A 371 7.21 19.05 -1.82
C PHE A 371 8.04 19.16 -3.11
N GLY A 372 9.17 19.84 -3.05
CA GLY A 372 10.11 20.08 -4.15
C GLY A 372 11.41 19.33 -3.92
N ASN A 373 11.84 18.52 -4.91
CA ASN A 373 13.08 17.77 -4.80
C ASN A 373 13.94 17.96 -6.03
N PHE A 374 15.23 18.11 -5.78
CA PHE A 374 16.27 18.22 -6.79
C PHE A 374 16.89 16.87 -7.10
N LYS A 375 16.99 16.52 -8.39
CA LYS A 375 17.65 15.28 -8.83
C LYS A 375 19.17 15.45 -8.82
N ASN A 376 19.86 14.68 -7.99
CA ASN A 376 21.31 14.70 -7.92
C ASN A 376 21.94 14.37 -9.28
N PHE A 377 23.00 15.11 -9.62
CA PHE A 377 23.80 14.88 -10.81
C PHE A 377 25.29 14.77 -10.44
N ASN A 378 26.06 14.21 -11.36
CA ASN A 378 27.51 14.07 -11.21
C ASN A 378 28.23 15.09 -12.08
N ILE A 379 29.15 15.84 -11.48
CA ILE A 379 30.16 16.62 -12.20
C ILE A 379 31.36 15.71 -12.44
N THR A 380 31.79 15.58 -13.70
CA THR A 380 32.95 14.77 -14.09
C THR A 380 33.95 15.59 -14.86
N GLY A 381 35.21 15.18 -14.82
CA GLY A 381 36.31 15.87 -15.50
C GLY A 381 37.61 15.07 -15.42
N TYR A 382 38.63 15.56 -16.11
CA TYR A 382 39.94 14.92 -16.17
C TYR A 382 41.03 15.88 -15.68
N LYS A 383 42.05 15.32 -15.02
CA LYS A 383 43.30 16.00 -14.72
C LYS A 383 44.37 15.42 -15.62
N TRP A 384 45.08 16.24 -16.39
CA TRP A 384 46.17 15.79 -17.27
C TRP A 384 47.44 16.61 -17.06
N ASP A 385 48.55 16.04 -17.52
CA ASP A 385 49.87 16.68 -17.57
C ASP A 385 50.03 17.43 -18.90
N ASP A 386 49.91 18.75 -18.84
CA ASP A 386 50.13 19.67 -19.97
C ASP A 386 51.63 19.87 -20.15
N THR A 387 52.22 19.07 -21.04
CA THR A 387 53.67 18.91 -21.15
C THR A 387 54.34 20.01 -21.97
N ASP A 388 53.59 20.70 -22.82
CA ASP A 388 54.10 21.80 -23.64
C ASP A 388 53.54 23.19 -23.27
N GLY A 389 52.56 23.23 -22.37
CA GLY A 389 52.07 24.43 -21.68
C GLY A 389 51.02 25.22 -22.47
N ASP A 390 50.27 24.57 -23.36
CA ASP A 390 49.33 25.23 -24.26
C ASP A 390 47.86 25.22 -23.78
N GLY A 391 47.55 24.45 -22.73
CA GLY A 391 46.23 24.32 -22.14
C GLY A 391 45.24 23.45 -22.93
N VAL A 392 45.68 22.72 -23.93
CA VAL A 392 44.92 21.70 -24.67
C VAL A 392 45.36 20.32 -24.17
N TRP A 393 44.43 19.38 -24.04
CA TRP A 393 44.81 18.00 -23.76
C TRP A 393 45.17 17.29 -25.07
N ASP A 394 46.47 17.25 -25.37
CA ASP A 394 46.98 16.81 -26.66
C ASP A 394 47.25 15.31 -26.74
N ALA A 395 47.36 14.82 -27.98
CA ALA A 395 47.70 13.42 -28.24
C ALA A 395 49.12 13.10 -27.75
N GLY A 396 49.20 12.31 -26.68
CA GLY A 396 50.46 11.91 -26.05
C GLY A 396 50.58 12.36 -24.60
N GLU A 397 49.70 13.24 -24.15
CA GLU A 397 49.61 13.68 -22.76
C GLU A 397 48.72 12.74 -21.94
N THR A 398 49.11 12.49 -20.70
CA THR A 398 48.47 11.49 -19.85
C THR A 398 47.64 12.13 -18.75
N GLY A 399 46.56 11.46 -18.36
CA GLY A 399 45.85 11.75 -17.12
C GLY A 399 46.78 11.60 -15.91
N ILE A 400 46.51 12.35 -14.84
CA ILE A 400 47.26 12.29 -13.59
C ILE A 400 46.35 11.74 -12.50
N GLU A 401 46.73 10.59 -11.95
CA GLU A 401 46.07 9.90 -10.84
C GLU A 401 46.40 10.54 -9.48
N ASN A 402 45.59 10.26 -8.47
CA ASN A 402 45.84 10.59 -7.06
C ASN A 402 45.88 12.10 -6.72
N TRP A 403 45.31 12.93 -7.59
CA TRP A 403 45.07 14.35 -7.30
C TRP A 403 43.69 14.56 -6.71
N THR A 404 43.64 15.23 -5.57
CA THR A 404 42.39 15.67 -4.95
C THR A 404 41.81 16.83 -5.75
N ILE A 405 40.60 16.63 -6.25
CA ILE A 405 39.74 17.66 -6.82
C ILE A 405 38.69 18.00 -5.76
N TYR A 406 38.41 19.29 -5.59
CA TYR A 406 37.36 19.73 -4.69
C TYR A 406 36.38 20.65 -5.38
N LEU A 407 35.12 20.53 -4.97
CA LEU A 407 34.06 21.47 -5.26
C LEU A 407 34.08 22.54 -4.16
N ASP A 408 34.03 23.80 -4.57
CA ASP A 408 33.89 24.98 -3.72
C ASP A 408 32.74 25.81 -4.31
N SER A 409 31.53 25.43 -3.92
CA SER A 409 30.29 25.95 -4.48
C SER A 409 30.00 27.36 -3.99
N ASN A 410 30.49 27.72 -2.80
CA ASN A 410 30.28 29.05 -2.21
C ASN A 410 31.46 30.01 -2.45
N ASN A 411 32.54 29.53 -3.06
CA ASN A 411 33.78 30.26 -3.38
C ASN A 411 34.41 30.92 -2.12
N ASP A 412 34.34 30.24 -0.98
CA ASP A 412 34.94 30.69 0.28
C ASP A 412 36.39 30.19 0.46
N GLY A 413 36.87 29.35 -0.46
CA GLY A 413 38.21 28.76 -0.43
C GLY A 413 38.32 27.52 0.46
N VAL A 414 37.21 27.00 0.98
CA VAL A 414 37.10 25.73 1.71
C VAL A 414 36.45 24.69 0.78
N ALA A 415 36.93 23.45 0.87
CA ALA A 415 36.35 22.36 0.08
C ALA A 415 34.99 21.93 0.66
N ASP A 416 33.93 22.01 -0.15
CA ASP A 416 32.59 21.50 0.20
C ASP A 416 32.50 19.99 -0.04
N LYS A 417 33.07 19.51 -1.15
CA LYS A 417 33.13 18.10 -1.51
C LYS A 417 34.45 17.78 -2.19
N THR A 418 35.00 16.59 -1.97
CA THR A 418 36.25 16.18 -2.61
C THR A 418 36.10 14.85 -3.34
N THR A 419 36.88 14.66 -4.38
CA THR A 419 37.10 13.39 -5.06
C THR A 419 38.58 13.29 -5.45
N THR A 420 39.01 12.10 -5.85
CA THR A 420 40.39 11.86 -6.29
C THR A 420 40.37 11.24 -7.68
N THR A 421 41.27 11.71 -8.53
CA THR A 421 41.50 11.17 -9.87
C THR A 421 42.04 9.74 -9.81
N ASP A 422 41.57 8.89 -10.73
CA ASP A 422 41.84 7.45 -10.80
C ASP A 422 43.07 7.07 -11.64
#